data_AF-A0A1Y1XDN1-F1
#
_entry.id   AF-A0A1Y1XDN1-F1
#
_cell.length_a   1.000
_cell.length_b   1.000
_cell.length_c   1.000
_cell.angle_alpha   90.00
_cell.angle_beta   90.00
_cell.angle_gamma   90.00
#
_symmetry.space_group_name_H-M   'P 1'
#
loop_
_entity.id
_entity.type
_entity.pdbx_description
1 polymer ?
#
loop_
_entity_poly.entity_id
_entity_poly.type
_entity_poly.pdbx_seq_one_letter_code
_entity_poly.pdbx_strand_id
1 'polypeptide(L)'
;MVNHPSTIFHAPGKGIASSALPYKRTPPSWLKTSSKKDSQGIAQVKAVTGNKILRILKSNGLAPELPEDLYFLIKKAVAVRKHLERNRKDSEAKFRLILIESRIHRLARYYKTAGQLAPNWKYESSTASALVA
;
A
#
# COMPACT_ATOMS: atom_id res chain seq x y z
N MET A 1 18.62 -3.62 1.75
CA MET A 1 17.63 -2.64 2.23
C MET A 1 16.43 -3.40 2.77
N VAL A 2 16.31 -3.48 4.10
CA VAL A 2 15.20 -4.18 4.76
C VAL A 2 13.96 -3.29 4.64
N ASN A 3 12.98 -3.70 3.85
CA ASN A 3 11.71 -3.00 3.74
C ASN A 3 11.01 -3.07 5.10
N HIS A 4 11.08 -1.99 5.86
CA HIS A 4 10.34 -1.87 7.10
C HIS A 4 8.84 -1.72 6.76
N PRO A 5 7.94 -2.43 7.46
CA PRO A 5 6.51 -2.20 7.30
C PRO A 5 6.22 -0.73 7.61
N SER A 6 5.61 -0.05 6.65
CA SER A 6 5.40 1.39 6.64
C SER A 6 4.67 1.92 7.89
N THR A 7 4.03 1.04 8.66
CA THR A 7 3.30 1.31 9.90
C THR A 7 4.16 1.71 11.10
N ILE A 8 5.44 1.33 11.17
CA ILE A 8 6.28 1.57 12.37
C ILE A 8 7.03 2.91 12.31
N PHE A 9 7.13 3.56 11.15
CA PHE A 9 7.99 4.75 10.97
C PHE A 9 7.70 5.93 11.94
N HIS A 10 6.49 6.01 12.50
CA HIS A 10 6.10 7.04 13.46
C HIS A 10 5.68 6.48 14.83
N ALA A 11 5.98 5.21 15.12
CA ALA A 11 5.71 4.58 16.40
C ALA A 11 7.03 4.19 17.08
N PRO A 12 7.17 4.29 18.40
CA PRO A 12 8.39 3.89 19.11
C PRO A 12 8.62 2.36 19.17
N GLY A 13 7.74 1.56 18.56
CA GLY A 13 7.80 0.10 18.60
C GLY A 13 8.91 -0.49 17.73
N LYS A 14 9.48 -1.63 18.16
CA LYS A 14 10.54 -2.38 17.46
C LYS A 14 10.04 -3.74 16.96
N GLY A 15 8.83 -3.81 16.41
CA GLY A 15 8.22 -5.07 15.98
C GLY A 15 8.98 -5.73 14.82
N ILE A 16 9.25 -7.04 14.93
CA ILE A 16 9.99 -7.84 13.92
C ILE A 16 9.09 -8.80 13.10
N ALA A 17 7.77 -8.77 13.33
CA ALA A 17 6.83 -9.62 12.63
C ALA A 17 6.86 -9.34 11.13
N SER A 18 7.24 -10.35 10.34
CA SER A 18 7.29 -10.30 8.87
C SER A 18 7.07 -11.69 8.30
N SER A 19 6.59 -11.76 7.05
CA SER A 19 6.44 -13.05 6.36
C SER A 19 7.81 -13.67 6.07
N ALA A 20 8.09 -14.86 6.58
CA ALA A 20 9.27 -15.64 6.25
C ALA A 20 9.03 -16.49 5.00
N LEU A 21 9.53 -16.03 3.85
CA LEU A 21 9.36 -16.74 2.59
C LEU A 21 10.20 -18.04 2.59
N PRO A 22 9.69 -19.15 2.02
CA PRO A 22 10.45 -20.39 1.95
C PRO A 22 11.73 -20.21 1.14
N TYR A 23 12.76 -20.98 1.49
CA TYR A 23 14.04 -20.97 0.78
C TYR A 23 13.87 -21.34 -0.69
N LYS A 24 13.14 -22.44 -0.96
CA LYS A 24 12.84 -22.92 -2.31
C LYS A 24 11.82 -22.01 -2.99
N ARG A 25 12.19 -21.46 -4.15
CA ARG A 25 11.39 -20.49 -4.92
C ARG A 25 10.67 -21.10 -6.13
N THR A 26 10.90 -22.39 -6.42
CA THR A 26 10.18 -23.11 -7.46
C THR A 26 8.82 -23.57 -6.95
N PRO A 27 7.79 -23.61 -7.81
CA PRO A 27 6.48 -24.09 -7.42
C PRO A 27 6.60 -25.59 -7.05
N PRO A 28 5.86 -26.04 -6.02
CA PRO A 28 5.87 -27.44 -5.65
C PRO A 28 5.21 -28.29 -6.74
N SER A 29 5.67 -29.53 -6.91
CA SER A 29 5.22 -30.43 -7.99
C SER A 29 3.73 -30.79 -7.94
N TRP A 30 3.09 -30.71 -6.76
CA TRP A 30 1.67 -30.97 -6.58
C TRP A 30 0.76 -29.83 -7.05
N LEU A 31 1.31 -28.63 -7.29
CA LEU A 31 0.53 -27.47 -7.71
C LEU A 31 0.20 -27.57 -9.20
N LYS A 32 -1.04 -27.97 -9.52
CA LYS A 32 -1.57 -27.95 -10.89
C LYS A 32 -2.16 -26.57 -11.16
N THR A 33 -1.52 -25.79 -12.03
CA THR A 33 -1.75 -24.35 -12.18
C THR A 33 -3.14 -24.00 -12.76
N SER A 34 -4.02 -23.50 -11.90
CA SER A 34 -5.09 -22.56 -12.23
C SER A 34 -4.86 -21.29 -11.39
N SER A 35 -5.51 -20.16 -11.66
CA SER A 35 -5.01 -18.81 -11.29
C SER A 35 -5.79 -18.04 -10.21
N LYS A 36 -5.87 -18.52 -8.94
CA LYS A 36 -6.37 -17.71 -7.81
C LYS A 36 -5.76 -18.07 -6.44
N LYS A 37 -5.25 -17.07 -5.70
CA LYS A 37 -4.42 -17.25 -4.49
C LYS A 37 -5.09 -18.01 -3.35
N ASP A 38 -6.28 -17.58 -2.92
CA ASP A 38 -6.82 -18.01 -1.63
C ASP A 38 -7.59 -19.33 -1.72
N SER A 39 -8.02 -19.71 -2.93
CA SER A 39 -8.82 -20.91 -3.18
C SER A 39 -8.06 -22.07 -3.83
N GLN A 40 -6.81 -21.88 -4.27
CA GLN A 40 -6.07 -22.91 -5.05
C GLN A 40 -4.68 -23.25 -4.49
N GLY A 41 -4.34 -22.81 -3.28
CA GLY A 41 -3.08 -23.21 -2.60
C GLY A 41 -1.81 -22.58 -3.18
N ILE A 42 -1.91 -21.44 -3.88
CA ILE A 42 -0.75 -20.76 -4.47
C ILE A 42 -0.03 -19.93 -3.40
N ALA A 43 1.13 -20.40 -2.92
CA ALA A 43 1.92 -19.69 -1.91
C ALA A 43 2.55 -18.39 -2.42
N GLN A 44 3.11 -18.36 -3.64
CA GLN A 44 3.79 -17.20 -4.23
C GLN A 44 3.54 -17.12 -5.74
N VAL A 45 2.87 -16.06 -6.20
CA VAL A 45 2.56 -15.85 -7.64
C VAL A 45 3.83 -15.82 -8.48
N LYS A 46 4.88 -15.14 -8.00
CA LYS A 46 6.17 -15.04 -8.71
C LYS A 46 6.79 -16.42 -9.00
N ALA A 47 6.61 -17.40 -8.12
CA ALA A 47 7.14 -18.75 -8.31
C ALA A 47 6.46 -19.46 -9.49
N VAL A 48 5.17 -19.20 -9.70
CA VAL A 48 4.37 -19.83 -10.74
C VAL A 48 4.50 -19.10 -12.07
N THR A 49 4.36 -17.78 -12.07
CA THR A 49 4.23 -16.97 -13.29
C THR A 49 5.50 -16.25 -13.69
N GLY A 50 6.58 -16.34 -12.90
CA GLY A 50 7.85 -15.60 -13.10
C GLY A 50 7.79 -14.09 -12.82
N ASN A 51 6.60 -13.48 -12.94
CA ASN A 51 6.36 -12.05 -12.74
C ASN A 51 5.65 -11.73 -11.43
N LYS A 52 5.89 -10.53 -10.89
CA LYS A 52 5.11 -9.99 -9.76
C LYS A 52 3.71 -9.58 -10.22
N ILE A 53 2.74 -9.63 -9.31
CA ILE A 53 1.32 -9.33 -9.58
C ILE A 53 1.14 -7.96 -10.24
N LEU A 54 1.77 -6.91 -9.70
CA LEU A 54 1.68 -5.57 -10.30
C LEU A 54 2.18 -5.52 -11.76
N ARG A 55 3.18 -6.33 -12.13
CA ARG A 55 3.66 -6.40 -13.51
C ARG A 55 2.64 -7.08 -14.42
N ILE A 56 2.01 -8.15 -13.93
CA ILE A 56 0.93 -8.85 -14.65
C ILE A 56 -0.25 -7.89 -14.86
N LEU A 57 -0.67 -7.15 -13.83
CA LEU A 57 -1.75 -6.17 -13.94
C LEU A 57 -1.43 -5.05 -14.94
N LYS A 58 -0.20 -4.52 -14.91
CA LYS A 58 0.25 -3.50 -15.89
C LYS A 58 0.23 -4.02 -17.32
N SER A 59 0.71 -5.23 -17.56
CA SER A 59 0.70 -5.85 -18.89
C SER A 59 -0.70 -6.09 -19.44
N ASN A 60 -1.70 -6.26 -18.56
CA ASN A 60 -3.10 -6.44 -18.96
C ASN A 60 -3.90 -5.12 -18.98
N GLY A 61 -3.28 -3.97 -18.70
CA GLY A 61 -3.98 -2.68 -18.65
C GLY A 61 -4.95 -2.53 -17.46
N LEU A 62 -4.85 -3.41 -16.45
CA LEU A 62 -5.71 -3.44 -15.26
C LEU A 62 -5.02 -2.88 -14.01
N ALA A 63 -3.87 -2.22 -14.18
CA ALA A 63 -3.15 -1.65 -13.05
C ALA A 63 -3.90 -0.42 -12.50
N PRO A 64 -3.96 -0.25 -11.18
CA PRO A 64 -4.52 0.96 -10.59
C PRO A 64 -3.65 2.17 -10.95
N GLU A 65 -4.30 3.28 -11.27
CA GLU A 65 -3.66 4.57 -11.59
C GLU A 65 -2.86 5.12 -10.39
N LEU A 66 -3.35 4.87 -9.18
CA LEU A 66 -2.67 5.25 -7.95
C LEU A 66 -1.97 4.03 -7.32
N PRO A 67 -0.71 4.15 -6.86
CA PRO A 67 -0.07 3.09 -6.09
C PRO A 67 -0.90 2.70 -4.87
N GLU A 68 -1.07 1.38 -4.64
CA GLU A 68 -1.97 0.83 -3.61
C GLU A 68 -1.66 1.38 -2.21
N ASP A 69 -0.39 1.48 -1.83
CA ASP A 69 0.04 1.98 -0.53
C ASP A 69 -0.31 3.46 -0.32
N LEU A 70 -0.22 4.27 -1.37
CA LEU A 70 -0.64 5.67 -1.37
C LEU A 70 -2.17 5.77 -1.25
N TYR A 71 -2.91 4.98 -2.03
CA TYR A 71 -4.37 4.88 -1.96
C TYR A 71 -4.86 4.55 -0.54
N PHE A 72 -4.31 3.51 0.09
CA PHE A 72 -4.76 3.09 1.42
C PHE A 72 -4.43 4.10 2.53
N LEU A 73 -3.36 4.90 2.38
CA LEU A 73 -3.06 5.98 3.32
C LEU A 73 -4.04 7.15 3.16
N ILE A 74 -4.36 7.53 1.92
CA ILE A 74 -5.36 8.58 1.66
C ILE A 74 -6.73 8.12 2.17
N LYS A 75 -7.12 6.86 1.91
CA LYS A 75 -8.36 6.26 2.45
C LYS A 75 -8.45 6.40 3.97
N LYS A 76 -7.35 6.11 4.67
CA LYS A 76 -7.26 6.26 6.12
C LYS A 76 -7.36 7.71 6.56
N ALA A 77 -6.68 8.64 5.86
CA ALA A 77 -6.75 10.07 6.15
C ALA A 77 -8.18 10.62 6.01
N VAL A 78 -8.89 10.24 4.94
CA VAL A 78 -10.30 10.63 4.71
C VAL A 78 -11.20 10.12 5.84
N ALA A 79 -11.02 8.86 6.27
CA ALA A 79 -11.79 8.31 7.38
C ALA A 79 -11.54 9.06 8.70
N VAL A 80 -10.28 9.38 9.01
CA VAL A 80 -9.92 10.14 10.23
C VAL A 80 -10.44 11.58 10.17
N ARG A 81 -10.41 12.23 9.00
CA ARG A 81 -10.99 13.58 8.81
C ARG A 81 -12.49 13.58 9.07
N LYS A 82 -13.23 12.62 8.49
CA LYS A 82 -14.68 12.45 8.73
C LYS A 82 -14.99 12.20 10.20
N HIS A 83 -14.14 11.46 10.92
CA HIS A 83 -14.27 11.29 12.38
C HIS A 83 -14.09 12.62 13.13
N LEU A 84 -13.07 13.41 12.77
CA LEU A 84 -12.76 14.69 13.41
C LEU A 84 -13.80 15.80 13.15
N GLU A 85 -14.56 15.73 12.06
CA GLU A 85 -15.66 16.68 11.79
C GLU A 85 -16.70 16.67 12.92
N ARG A 86 -17.00 15.49 13.44
CA ARG A 86 -17.93 15.26 14.56
C ARG A 86 -17.22 15.39 15.91
N ASN A 87 -15.97 14.93 15.99
CA ASN A 87 -15.18 14.85 17.22
C ASN A 87 -14.05 15.89 17.25
N ARG A 88 -14.41 17.18 17.18
CA ARG A 88 -13.42 18.27 17.02
C ARG A 88 -12.41 18.41 18.15
N LYS A 89 -12.71 17.87 19.35
CA LYS A 89 -11.84 17.94 20.53
C LYS A 89 -10.87 16.76 20.64
N ASP A 90 -10.96 15.75 19.77
CA ASP A 90 -10.10 14.57 19.78
C ASP A 90 -8.68 14.95 19.29
N SER A 91 -7.79 15.24 20.24
CA SER A 91 -6.39 15.61 20.00
C SER A 91 -5.55 14.43 19.51
N GLU A 92 -5.85 13.22 19.97
CA GLU A 92 -5.14 12.01 19.57
C GLU A 92 -5.40 11.69 18.10
N ALA A 93 -6.65 11.79 17.64
CA ALA A 93 -6.98 11.62 16.23
C ALA A 93 -6.35 12.70 15.34
N LYS A 94 -6.24 13.96 15.81
CA LYS A 94 -5.51 15.02 15.09
C LYS A 94 -4.03 14.70 14.96
N PHE A 95 -3.39 14.25 16.02
CA PHE A 95 -1.98 13.84 15.99
C PHE A 95 -1.76 12.70 15.00
N ARG A 96 -2.60 11.66 15.05
CA ARG A 96 -2.52 10.54 14.10
C ARG A 96 -2.76 10.96 12.65
N LEU A 97 -3.67 11.92 12.40
CA LEU A 97 -3.88 12.48 11.06
C LEU A 97 -2.60 13.12 10.51
N ILE A 98 -1.90 13.93 11.32
CA ILE A 98 -0.63 14.58 10.93
C ILE A 98 0.42 13.52 10.53
N LEU A 99 0.50 12.41 11.26
CA LEU A 99 1.42 11.32 10.94
C LEU A 99 1.05 10.62 9.63
N ILE A 100 -0.24 10.41 9.37
CA ILE A 100 -0.71 9.81 8.11
C ILE A 100 -0.38 10.75 6.93
N GLU A 101 -0.65 12.04 7.05
CA GLU A 101 -0.37 13.02 5.98
C GLU A 101 1.12 13.19 5.71
N SER A 102 1.93 13.14 6.77
CA SER A 102 3.39 13.12 6.64
C SER A 102 3.87 11.92 5.82
N ARG A 103 3.27 10.74 6.01
CA ARG A 103 3.59 9.53 5.21
C ARG A 103 3.14 9.67 3.78
N ILE A 104 1.96 10.23 3.53
CA ILE A 104 1.45 10.51 2.17
C ILE A 104 2.44 11.40 1.43
N HIS A 105 2.88 12.51 2.02
CA HIS A 105 3.85 13.42 1.40
C HIS A 105 5.22 12.78 1.13
N ARG A 106 5.67 11.86 2.00
CA ARG A 106 6.92 11.11 1.78
C ARG A 106 6.80 10.15 0.60
N LEU A 107 5.71 9.37 0.54
CA LEU A 107 5.47 8.44 -0.57
C LEU A 107 5.21 9.14 -1.89
N ALA A 108 4.42 10.22 -1.88
CA ALA A 108 4.18 11.02 -3.07
C ALA A 108 5.48 11.57 -3.67
N ARG A 109 6.42 12.04 -2.83
CA ARG A 109 7.76 12.43 -3.30
C ARG A 109 8.51 11.29 -3.94
N TYR A 110 8.53 10.12 -3.30
CA TYR A 110 9.17 8.91 -3.84
C TYR A 110 8.59 8.51 -5.21
N TYR A 111 7.26 8.46 -5.34
CA TYR A 111 6.61 8.05 -6.58
C TYR A 111 6.75 9.06 -7.72
N LYS A 112 6.88 10.36 -7.40
CA LYS A 112 7.28 11.37 -8.38
C LYS A 112 8.69 11.14 -8.91
N THR A 113 9.65 10.88 -8.02
CA THR A 113 11.03 10.57 -8.45
C THR A 113 11.13 9.25 -9.21
N ALA A 114 10.28 8.28 -8.90
CA ALA A 114 10.24 6.98 -9.56
C ALA A 114 9.47 6.99 -10.90
N GLY A 115 8.93 8.14 -11.32
CA GLY A 115 8.16 8.27 -12.57
C GLY A 115 6.81 7.56 -12.58
N GLN A 116 6.29 7.17 -11.42
CA GLN A 116 4.98 6.51 -11.30
C GLN A 116 3.83 7.50 -11.08
N LEU A 117 4.16 8.76 -10.82
CA LEU A 117 3.20 9.81 -10.53
C LEU A 117 3.60 11.09 -11.25
N ALA A 118 2.61 11.85 -11.72
CA ALA A 118 2.88 13.09 -12.42
C ALA A 118 3.68 14.09 -11.52
N PRO A 119 4.66 14.83 -12.07
CA PRO A 119 5.48 15.74 -11.26
C PRO A 119 4.68 16.83 -10.54
N ASN A 120 3.58 17.27 -11.15
CA ASN A 120 2.63 18.25 -10.62
C ASN A 120 1.61 17.66 -9.65
N TRP A 121 1.63 16.35 -9.39
CA TRP A 121 0.70 15.73 -8.46
C TRP A 121 0.93 16.25 -7.03
N LYS A 122 -0.18 16.62 -6.39
CA LYS A 122 -0.22 17.15 -5.03
C LYS A 122 -1.38 16.53 -4.26
N TYR A 123 -1.11 16.16 -3.02
CA TYR A 123 -2.15 15.73 -2.10
C TYR A 123 -2.87 16.96 -1.54
N GLU A 124 -4.17 17.04 -1.77
CA GLU A 124 -5.05 18.06 -1.22
C GLU A 124 -6.17 17.40 -0.43
N SER A 125 -6.36 17.84 0.81
CA SER A 125 -7.31 17.17 1.71
C SER A 125 -8.77 17.31 1.32
N SER A 126 -9.12 18.39 0.60
CA SER A 126 -10.46 18.64 0.08
C SER A 126 -10.84 17.71 -1.07
N THR A 127 -9.86 17.31 -1.89
CA THR A 127 -10.08 16.43 -3.06
C THR A 127 -9.79 14.96 -2.76
N ALA A 128 -9.20 14.67 -1.59
CA ALA A 128 -8.81 13.33 -1.16
C ALA A 128 -9.97 12.32 -1.15
N SER A 129 -11.20 12.74 -0.88
CA SER A 129 -12.38 11.86 -0.92
C SER A 129 -12.70 11.38 -2.33
N ALA A 130 -12.58 12.25 -3.34
CA ALA A 130 -12.83 11.90 -4.74
C ALA A 130 -11.76 10.95 -5.30
N LEU A 131 -10.53 11.02 -4.79
CA LEU A 131 -9.42 10.15 -5.21
C LEU A 131 -9.54 8.70 -4.72
N VAL A 132 -10.40 8.45 -3.73
CA VAL A 132 -10.55 7.15 -3.06
C VAL A 132 -12.02 6.71 -3.00
N ALA A 133 -12.87 7.38 -3.79
CA ALA A 133 -14.27 7.02 -3.95
C ALA A 133 -14.41 5.70 -4.72
#